data_AF-A0A5B7F338-F1
#
_entry.id   AF-A0A5B7F338-F1
#
_cell.length_a   1.000
_cell.length_b   1.000
_cell.length_c   1.000
_cell.angle_alpha   90.00
_cell.angle_beta   90.00
_cell.angle_gamma   90.00
#
_symmetry.space_group_name_H-M   'P 1'
#
loop_
_entity.id
_entity.type
_entity.pdbx_description
1 polymer ?
#
loop_
_entity_poly.entity_id
_entity_poly.type
_entity_poly.pdbx_seq_one_letter_code
_entity_poly.pdbx_strand_id
1 'polypeptide(L)'
;MKAKEEDLGSEARIMDGYIYAFRGIVASLSAFILLGVTVTPDGPFKRPHPAIWRLTFIISIVYELGLIFVLYQSASGARQLLKHIDPKLGEPMEEKDYGGNCRLYDHERPDDPFHNIKDKVDLFVPLHFFGWWMKTLLLRDWWLCWVVSVMFELLEYTLEHQLPNFSECWWDHVSGIALY
;
A
#
# COMPACT_ATOMS: atom_id res chain seq x y z
N MET A 1 -11.77 -45.27 -17.73
CA MET A 1 -11.73 -45.36 -16.26
C MET A 1 -10.32 -45.12 -15.73
N LYS A 2 -9.32 -45.95 -16.11
CA LYS A 2 -7.93 -45.81 -15.63
C LYS A 2 -7.30 -44.40 -15.79
N ALA A 3 -7.43 -43.77 -16.96
CA ALA A 3 -6.91 -42.42 -17.19
C ALA A 3 -7.58 -41.33 -16.31
N LYS A 4 -8.86 -41.50 -15.97
CA LYS A 4 -9.60 -40.56 -15.10
C LYS A 4 -9.20 -40.73 -13.62
N GLU A 5 -8.79 -41.93 -13.24
CA GLU A 5 -8.34 -42.27 -11.90
C GLU A 5 -6.89 -41.80 -11.65
N GLU A 6 -6.05 -41.91 -12.69
CA GLU A 6 -4.69 -41.33 -12.71
C GLU A 6 -4.73 -39.80 -12.67
N ASP A 7 -5.66 -39.17 -13.39
CA ASP A 7 -5.89 -37.72 -13.39
C ASP A 7 -6.36 -37.23 -12.00
N LEU A 8 -7.37 -37.87 -11.41
CA LEU A 8 -7.85 -37.56 -10.05
C LEU A 8 -6.74 -37.71 -8.98
N GLY A 9 -5.92 -38.76 -9.12
CA GLY A 9 -4.79 -39.00 -8.22
C GLY A 9 -3.67 -37.96 -8.38
N SER A 10 -3.53 -37.37 -9.56
CA SER A 10 -2.58 -36.29 -9.83
C SER A 10 -3.05 -34.95 -9.26
N GLU A 11 -4.33 -34.61 -9.43
CA GLU A 11 -4.94 -33.38 -8.88
C GLU A 11 -4.92 -33.40 -7.35
N ALA A 12 -5.27 -34.53 -6.73
CA ALA A 12 -5.22 -34.68 -5.27
C ALA A 12 -3.81 -34.49 -4.73
N ARG A 13 -2.78 -35.04 -5.40
CA ARG A 13 -1.38 -34.89 -4.99
C ARG A 13 -0.88 -33.45 -5.11
N ILE A 14 -1.32 -32.73 -6.15
CA ILE A 14 -1.02 -31.31 -6.33
C ILE A 14 -1.67 -30.48 -5.20
N MET A 15 -2.95 -30.73 -4.91
CA MET A 15 -3.67 -30.06 -3.82
C MET A 15 -3.01 -30.29 -2.46
N ASP A 16 -2.62 -31.54 -2.17
CA ASP A 16 -1.89 -31.89 -0.95
C ASP A 16 -0.56 -31.13 -0.88
N GLY A 17 0.18 -31.04 -1.98
CA GLY A 17 1.42 -30.26 -2.09
C GLY A 17 1.21 -28.78 -1.72
N TYR A 18 0.16 -28.15 -2.24
CA TYR A 18 -0.18 -26.77 -1.89
C TYR A 18 -0.53 -26.61 -0.40
N ILE A 19 -1.29 -27.54 0.18
CA ILE A 19 -1.66 -27.50 1.60
C ILE A 19 -0.42 -27.62 2.49
N TYR A 20 0.50 -28.55 2.19
CA TYR A 20 1.73 -28.70 2.96
C TYR A 20 2.65 -27.48 2.82
N ALA A 21 2.78 -26.92 1.61
CA ALA A 21 3.55 -25.71 1.37
C ALA A 21 2.99 -24.53 2.17
N PHE A 22 1.68 -24.30 2.11
CA PHE A 22 1.02 -23.23 2.86
C PHE A 22 1.22 -23.38 4.37
N ARG A 23 1.01 -24.58 4.92
CA ARG A 23 1.26 -24.88 6.34
C ARG A 23 2.73 -24.64 6.73
N GLY A 24 3.66 -25.03 5.87
CA GLY A 24 5.09 -24.80 6.06
C GLY A 24 5.46 -23.32 6.09
N ILE A 25 4.91 -22.52 5.18
CA ILE A 25 5.08 -21.06 5.16
C ILE A 25 4.54 -20.44 6.45
N VAL A 26 3.30 -20.78 6.84
CA VAL A 26 2.68 -20.26 8.07
C VAL A 26 3.48 -20.63 9.31
N ALA A 27 3.94 -21.88 9.43
CA ALA A 27 4.77 -22.32 10.55
C ALA A 27 6.12 -21.57 10.59
N SER A 28 6.77 -21.42 9.44
CA SER A 28 8.06 -20.72 9.34
C SER A 28 7.94 -19.24 9.69
N LEU A 29 6.91 -18.56 9.18
CA LEU A 29 6.63 -17.16 9.51
C LEU A 29 6.28 -16.99 11.00
N SER A 30 5.47 -17.90 11.55
CA SER A 30 5.12 -17.85 12.97
C SER A 30 6.34 -18.02 13.88
N ALA A 31 7.23 -18.97 13.54
CA ALA A 31 8.48 -19.18 14.26
C ALA A 31 9.41 -17.97 14.14
N PHE A 32 9.55 -17.40 12.94
CA PHE A 32 10.34 -16.19 12.71
C PHE A 32 9.81 -15.01 13.52
N ILE A 33 8.49 -14.78 13.52
CA ILE A 33 7.86 -13.71 14.30
C ILE A 33 8.09 -13.92 15.80
N LEU A 34 7.85 -15.13 16.32
CA LEU A 34 8.00 -15.43 17.74
C LEU A 34 9.45 -15.28 18.20
N LEU A 35 10.41 -15.78 17.43
CA LEU A 35 11.83 -15.58 17.69
C LEU A 35 12.17 -14.08 17.62
N GLY A 36 11.74 -13.39 16.56
CA GLY A 36 11.97 -11.95 16.40
C GLY A 36 11.49 -11.13 17.60
N VAL A 37 10.28 -11.39 18.12
CA VAL A 37 9.75 -10.67 19.29
C VAL A 37 10.59 -10.91 20.55
N THR A 38 11.11 -12.13 20.72
CA THR A 38 11.88 -12.50 21.92
C THR A 38 13.33 -11.99 21.89
N VAL A 39 13.97 -12.00 20.72
CA VAL A 39 15.40 -11.64 20.58
C VAL A 39 15.64 -10.16 20.30
N THR A 40 14.69 -9.46 19.68
CA THR A 40 14.90 -8.07 19.26
C THR A 40 14.95 -7.15 20.48
N PRO A 41 15.92 -6.23 20.58
CA PRO A 41 15.96 -5.22 21.64
C PRO A 41 14.72 -4.31 21.65
N ASP A 42 14.49 -3.64 22.77
CA ASP A 42 13.42 -2.64 22.86
C ASP A 42 13.73 -1.41 22.00
N GLY A 43 12.76 -1.03 21.19
CA GLY A 43 12.80 0.21 20.41
C GLY A 43 12.50 1.46 21.25
N PRO A 44 12.39 2.63 20.60
CA PRO A 44 12.11 3.90 21.29
C PRO A 44 10.70 3.95 21.92
N PHE A 45 9.78 3.11 21.46
CA PHE A 45 8.40 3.06 21.94
C PHE A 45 8.26 2.14 23.16
N LYS A 46 7.75 2.70 24.27
CA LYS A 46 7.61 1.98 25.56
C LYS A 46 6.18 1.51 25.89
N ARG A 47 5.16 2.22 25.42
CA ARG A 47 3.73 1.95 25.72
C ARG A 47 2.98 1.64 24.42
N PRO A 48 1.97 0.73 24.40
CA PRO A 48 1.35 0.08 25.55
C PRO A 48 2.21 -1.05 26.17
N HIS A 49 2.98 -1.79 25.38
CA HIS A 49 3.94 -2.79 25.88
C HIS A 49 5.09 -2.98 24.87
N PRO A 50 6.35 -3.16 25.29
CA PRO A 50 7.48 -3.31 24.36
C PRO A 50 7.33 -4.48 23.38
N ALA A 51 6.75 -5.60 23.83
CA ALA A 51 6.48 -6.75 22.95
C ALA A 51 5.56 -6.42 21.75
N ILE A 52 4.62 -5.48 21.91
CA ILE A 52 3.76 -5.04 20.79
C ILE A 52 4.60 -4.34 19.73
N TRP A 53 5.53 -3.48 20.15
CA TRP A 53 6.40 -2.76 19.22
C TRP A 53 7.40 -3.67 18.53
N ARG A 54 7.96 -4.64 19.25
CA ARG A 54 8.80 -5.69 18.65
C ARG A 54 8.00 -6.51 17.64
N LEU A 55 6.76 -6.87 17.97
CA LEU A 55 5.87 -7.59 17.04
C LEU A 55 5.59 -6.76 15.77
N THR A 56 5.23 -5.49 15.93
CA THR A 56 5.01 -4.56 14.79
C THR A 56 6.25 -4.46 13.92
N PHE A 57 7.44 -4.32 14.51
CA PHE A 57 8.70 -4.24 13.77
C PHE A 57 8.99 -5.53 12.98
N ILE A 58 8.84 -6.71 13.59
CA ILE A 58 9.10 -7.97 12.89
C ILE A 58 8.04 -8.23 11.80
N ILE A 59 6.78 -7.89 12.04
CA ILE A 59 5.73 -7.93 11.00
C ILE A 59 6.09 -6.98 9.85
N SER A 60 6.60 -5.77 10.14
CA SER A 60 7.01 -4.84 9.07
C SER A 60 8.16 -5.39 8.22
N ILE A 61 9.10 -6.15 8.81
CA ILE A 61 10.15 -6.82 8.04
C ILE A 61 9.56 -7.90 7.12
N VAL A 62 8.64 -8.72 7.63
CA VAL A 62 7.97 -9.75 6.80
C VAL A 62 7.19 -9.09 5.66
N TYR A 63 6.49 -7.99 5.95
CA TYR A 63 5.77 -7.21 4.95
C TYR A 63 6.72 -6.64 3.89
N GLU A 64 7.84 -6.03 4.29
CA GLU A 64 8.85 -5.49 3.37
C GLU A 64 9.44 -6.57 2.46
N LEU A 65 9.77 -7.75 3.01
CA LEU A 65 10.22 -8.89 2.20
C LEU A 65 9.15 -9.34 1.20
N GLY A 66 7.88 -9.30 1.60
CA GLY A 66 6.75 -9.54 0.71
C GLY A 66 6.64 -8.51 -0.42
N LEU A 67 6.81 -7.22 -0.11
CA LEU A 67 6.84 -6.16 -1.11
C LEU A 67 8.00 -6.32 -2.08
N ILE A 68 9.21 -6.62 -1.59
CA ILE A 68 10.37 -6.90 -2.44
C ILE A 68 10.06 -8.09 -3.36
N PHE A 69 9.47 -9.16 -2.86
CA PHE A 69 9.06 -10.29 -3.70
C PHE A 69 8.07 -9.87 -4.80
N VAL A 70 7.05 -9.08 -4.45
CA VAL A 70 6.05 -8.56 -5.40
C VAL A 70 6.68 -7.63 -6.43
N LEU A 71 7.68 -6.83 -6.04
CA LEU A 71 8.40 -5.91 -6.91
C LEU A 71 9.07 -6.61 -8.10
N TYR A 72 9.53 -7.85 -7.91
CA TYR A 72 10.12 -8.66 -8.99
C TYR A 72 9.08 -9.38 -9.87
N GLN A 73 7.78 -9.27 -9.57
CA GLN A 73 6.73 -9.82 -10.41
C GLN A 73 6.34 -8.85 -11.53
N SER A 74 5.84 -9.39 -12.65
CA SER A 74 5.16 -8.56 -13.63
C SER A 74 3.86 -7.98 -13.05
N ALA A 75 3.40 -6.84 -13.57
CA ALA A 75 2.16 -6.22 -13.07
C ALA A 75 0.92 -7.12 -13.21
N SER A 76 0.87 -8.00 -14.21
CA SER A 76 -0.19 -9.01 -14.34
C SER A 76 -0.01 -10.15 -13.34
N GLY A 77 1.21 -10.65 -13.17
CA GLY A 77 1.54 -11.70 -12.19
C GLY A 77 1.24 -11.27 -10.75
N ALA A 78 1.65 -10.04 -10.37
CA ALA A 78 1.36 -9.46 -9.07
C ALA A 78 -0.15 -9.37 -8.80
N ARG A 79 -0.93 -8.91 -9.79
CA ARG A 79 -2.40 -8.84 -9.70
C ARG A 79 -3.04 -10.21 -9.49
N GLN A 80 -2.56 -11.25 -10.19
CA GLN A 80 -3.06 -12.60 -9.99
C GLN A 80 -2.64 -13.18 -8.63
N LEU A 81 -1.44 -12.83 -8.13
CA LEU A 81 -0.99 -13.24 -6.80
C LEU A 81 -1.93 -12.71 -5.70
N LEU A 82 -2.40 -11.47 -5.83
CA LEU A 82 -3.34 -10.86 -4.89
C LEU A 82 -4.69 -11.61 -4.81
N LYS A 83 -5.08 -12.37 -5.85
CA LYS A 83 -6.30 -13.20 -5.80
C LYS A 83 -6.24 -14.32 -4.77
N HIS A 84 -5.03 -14.73 -4.36
CA HIS A 84 -4.87 -15.70 -3.27
C HIS A 84 -5.22 -15.09 -1.90
N ILE A 85 -5.29 -13.77 -1.78
CA ILE A 85 -5.67 -13.05 -0.56
C ILE A 85 -7.17 -12.70 -0.60
N ASP A 86 -7.63 -12.08 -1.69
CA ASP A 86 -9.04 -11.78 -1.91
C ASP A 86 -9.43 -12.12 -3.36
N PRO A 87 -10.40 -13.02 -3.59
CA PRO A 87 -10.80 -13.44 -4.93
C PRO A 87 -11.39 -12.31 -5.80
N LYS A 88 -11.80 -11.17 -5.21
CA LYS A 88 -12.30 -10.00 -5.94
C LYS A 88 -11.19 -9.14 -6.54
N LEU A 89 -9.92 -9.40 -6.20
CA LEU A 89 -8.77 -8.66 -6.72
C LEU A 89 -8.34 -9.15 -8.11
N GLY A 90 -7.34 -8.48 -8.68
CA GLY A 90 -6.63 -8.92 -9.88
C GLY A 90 -7.24 -8.50 -11.21
N GLU A 91 -8.20 -7.59 -11.18
CA GLU A 91 -8.64 -6.77 -12.31
C GLU A 91 -7.75 -5.49 -12.39
N PRO A 92 -7.59 -4.87 -13.57
CA PRO A 92 -6.97 -3.55 -13.67
C PRO A 92 -7.81 -2.52 -12.90
N MET A 93 -7.15 -1.74 -12.04
CA MET A 93 -7.80 -0.65 -11.32
C MET A 93 -7.90 0.56 -12.24
N GLU A 94 -9.01 1.29 -12.16
CA GLU A 94 -9.14 2.59 -12.80
C GLU A 94 -8.17 3.56 -12.11
N GLU A 95 -7.20 4.06 -12.88
CA GLU A 95 -6.26 5.07 -12.40
C GLU A 95 -6.95 6.43 -12.40
N LYS A 96 -6.83 7.16 -11.30
CA LYS A 96 -7.49 8.43 -11.10
C LYS A 96 -6.46 9.52 -11.26
N ASP A 97 -6.61 10.32 -12.31
CA ASP A 97 -5.82 11.52 -12.51
C ASP A 97 -6.33 12.63 -11.59
N TYR A 98 -5.58 12.97 -10.54
CA TYR A 98 -5.94 14.07 -9.64
C TYR A 98 -5.53 15.44 -10.19
N GLY A 99 -4.57 15.50 -11.12
CA GLY A 99 -3.94 16.71 -11.66
C GLY A 99 -4.55 17.22 -12.97
N GLY A 100 -5.47 16.47 -13.58
CA GLY A 100 -6.02 16.80 -14.91
C GLY A 100 -6.77 18.14 -15.02
N ASN A 101 -7.68 18.47 -14.08
CA ASN A 101 -8.40 19.76 -14.08
C ASN A 101 -8.48 20.36 -12.66
N CYS A 102 -7.66 21.38 -12.44
CA CYS A 102 -7.51 22.03 -11.13
C CYS A 102 -8.41 23.27 -10.92
N ARG A 103 -9.39 23.50 -11.81
CA ARG A 103 -10.33 24.60 -11.63
C ARG A 103 -11.23 24.35 -10.42
N LEU A 104 -11.02 25.13 -9.36
CA LEU A 104 -11.85 25.07 -8.15
C LEU A 104 -13.31 25.46 -8.42
N TYR A 105 -13.51 26.49 -9.25
CA TYR A 105 -14.83 26.95 -9.67
C TYR A 105 -14.89 26.96 -11.19
N ASP A 106 -15.79 26.16 -11.77
CA ASP A 106 -16.00 26.11 -13.20
C ASP A 106 -17.17 27.01 -13.61
N HIS A 107 -16.83 28.14 -14.24
CA HIS A 107 -17.79 29.09 -14.78
C HIS A 107 -18.55 28.52 -16.00
N GLU A 108 -18.03 27.49 -16.66
CA GLU A 108 -18.64 26.88 -17.85
C GLU A 108 -19.75 25.89 -17.46
N ARG A 109 -19.83 25.49 -16.19
CA ARG A 109 -20.83 24.54 -15.66
C ARG A 109 -21.59 25.10 -14.45
N PRO A 110 -22.49 26.09 -14.64
CA PRO A 110 -23.15 26.79 -13.55
C PRO A 110 -24.07 25.92 -12.66
N ASP A 111 -24.52 24.76 -13.16
CA ASP A 111 -25.35 23.82 -12.39
C ASP A 111 -24.56 23.04 -11.33
N ASP A 112 -23.26 22.81 -11.54
CA ASP A 112 -22.36 22.18 -10.57
C ASP A 112 -20.94 22.75 -10.70
N PRO A 113 -20.71 23.99 -10.27
CA PRO A 113 -19.44 24.69 -10.50
C PRO A 113 -18.27 24.12 -9.68
N PHE A 114 -18.54 23.31 -8.65
CA PHE A 114 -17.52 22.70 -7.78
C PHE A 114 -17.30 21.21 -8.06
N HIS A 115 -17.70 20.72 -9.24
CA HIS A 115 -17.60 19.31 -9.60
C HIS A 115 -16.15 18.78 -9.51
N ASN A 116 -15.14 19.57 -9.89
CA ASN A 116 -13.73 19.17 -9.79
C ASN A 116 -13.31 18.90 -8.34
N ILE A 117 -13.76 19.71 -7.38
CA ILE A 117 -13.45 19.47 -5.96
C ILE A 117 -14.10 18.17 -5.47
N LYS A 118 -15.37 17.95 -5.81
CA LYS A 118 -16.10 16.74 -5.41
C LYS A 118 -15.49 15.48 -6.04
N ASP A 119 -14.99 15.59 -7.26
CA ASP A 119 -14.28 14.50 -7.93
C ASP A 119 -12.97 14.20 -7.22
N LYS A 120 -12.18 15.20 -6.83
CA LYS A 120 -10.85 14.97 -6.21
C LYS A 120 -10.88 14.63 -4.72
N VAL A 121 -11.91 15.03 -3.98
CA VAL A 121 -12.04 14.70 -2.54
C VAL A 121 -12.73 13.35 -2.37
N ASP A 122 -11.94 12.28 -2.48
CA ASP A 122 -12.39 10.92 -2.20
C ASP A 122 -11.87 10.38 -0.87
N LEU A 123 -11.95 9.06 -0.66
CA LEU A 123 -11.50 8.38 0.56
C LEU A 123 -10.01 8.60 0.84
N PHE A 124 -9.19 8.89 -0.17
CA PHE A 124 -7.76 9.11 -0.01
C PHE A 124 -7.48 10.34 0.85
N VAL A 125 -8.19 11.46 0.65
CA VAL A 125 -7.99 12.71 1.40
C VAL A 125 -8.11 12.56 2.93
N PRO A 126 -9.21 12.03 3.49
CA PRO A 126 -9.32 11.84 4.93
C PRO A 126 -8.32 10.79 5.44
N LEU A 127 -8.06 9.71 4.69
CA LEU A 127 -7.07 8.71 5.09
C LEU A 127 -5.67 9.31 5.17
N HIS A 128 -5.29 10.14 4.20
CA HIS A 128 -4.00 10.83 4.17
C HIS A 128 -3.90 11.85 5.31
N PHE A 129 -4.95 12.65 5.54
CA PHE A 129 -4.99 13.61 6.65
C PHE A 129 -4.85 12.94 8.02
N PHE A 130 -5.66 11.90 8.30
CA PHE A 130 -5.59 11.19 9.58
C PHE A 130 -4.29 10.38 9.71
N GLY A 131 -3.79 9.82 8.62
CA GLY A 131 -2.51 9.12 8.57
C GLY A 131 -1.36 10.06 8.91
N TRP A 132 -1.32 11.24 8.29
CA TRP A 132 -0.32 12.26 8.58
C TRP A 132 -0.41 12.73 10.03
N TRP A 133 -1.62 13.05 10.51
CA TRP A 133 -1.84 13.44 11.89
C TRP A 133 -1.33 12.39 12.88
N MET A 134 -1.66 11.11 12.68
CA MET A 134 -1.16 10.01 13.52
C MET A 134 0.37 9.90 13.46
N LYS A 135 0.97 10.08 12.27
CA LYS A 135 2.42 10.05 12.10
C LYS A 135 3.11 11.16 12.89
N THR A 136 2.55 12.37 12.91
CA THR A 136 3.10 13.47 13.73
C THR A 136 3.07 13.13 15.23
N LEU A 137 1.99 12.49 15.71
CA LEU A 137 1.87 12.04 17.11
C LEU A 137 2.86 10.93 17.47
N LEU A 138 3.20 10.05 16.52
CA LEU A 138 4.15 8.96 16.71
C LEU A 138 5.60 9.45 16.68
N LEU A 139 5.96 10.25 15.67
CA LEU A 139 7.33 10.73 15.49
C LEU A 139 7.72 11.78 16.53
N ARG A 140 6.77 12.64 16.94
CA ARG A 140 6.95 13.69 17.98
C ARG A 140 8.15 14.62 17.75
N ASP A 141 8.64 14.69 16.52
CA ASP A 141 9.76 15.50 16.10
C ASP A 141 9.37 16.26 14.83
N TRP A 142 9.31 17.59 14.95
CA TRP A 142 8.81 18.45 13.89
C TRP A 142 9.77 18.50 12.69
N TRP A 143 11.08 18.39 12.93
CA TRP A 143 12.09 18.41 11.89
C TRP A 143 12.03 17.13 11.06
N LEU A 144 11.96 15.98 11.72
CA LEU A 144 11.79 14.70 11.06
C LEU A 144 10.47 14.64 10.27
N CYS A 145 9.37 15.16 10.82
CA CYS A 145 8.11 15.26 10.08
C CYS A 145 8.29 16.11 8.82
N TRP A 146 8.95 17.26 8.90
CA TRP A 146 9.17 18.12 7.74
C TRP A 146 10.05 17.45 6.66
N VAL A 147 11.16 16.82 7.07
CA VAL A 147 12.02 16.04 6.14
C VAL A 147 11.22 14.96 5.43
N VAL A 148 10.39 14.24 6.18
CA VAL A 148 9.54 13.20 5.62
C VAL A 148 8.52 13.77 4.63
N SER A 149 7.85 14.88 4.94
CA SER A 149 6.94 15.55 3.99
C SER A 149 7.65 15.87 2.69
N VAL A 150 8.80 16.55 2.76
CA VAL A 150 9.59 16.90 1.57
C VAL A 150 10.00 15.66 0.78
N MET A 151 10.34 14.55 1.44
CA MET A 151 10.66 13.31 0.76
C MET A 151 9.45 12.67 0.05
N PHE A 152 8.25 12.76 0.62
CA PHE A 152 7.03 12.30 -0.05
C PHE A 152 6.75 13.13 -1.31
N GLU A 153 6.89 14.47 -1.23
CA GLU A 153 6.74 15.34 -2.40
C GLU A 153 7.72 15.01 -3.52
N LEU A 154 8.99 14.77 -3.17
CA LEU A 154 10.00 14.39 -4.16
C LEU A 154 9.67 13.03 -4.79
N LEU A 155 9.10 12.08 -4.05
CA LEU A 155 8.70 10.79 -4.58
C LEU A 155 7.50 10.92 -5.52
N GLU A 156 6.49 11.70 -5.15
CA GLU A 156 5.29 11.93 -5.96
C GLU A 156 5.67 12.64 -7.26
N TYR A 157 6.44 13.73 -7.18
CA TYR A 157 6.94 14.44 -8.37
C TYR A 157 7.82 13.56 -9.27
N THR A 158 8.68 12.71 -8.70
CA THR A 158 9.53 11.84 -9.52
C THR A 158 8.76 10.67 -10.14
N LEU A 159 7.63 10.25 -9.56
CA LEU A 159 6.86 9.08 -9.97
C LEU A 159 5.54 9.41 -10.68
N GLU A 160 5.15 10.69 -10.80
CA GLU A 160 3.92 11.12 -11.50
C GLU A 160 3.85 10.60 -12.96
N HIS A 161 5.01 10.45 -13.60
CA HIS A 161 5.11 9.92 -14.96
C HIS A 161 4.83 8.41 -15.06
N GLN A 162 4.93 7.67 -13.94
CA GLN A 162 4.59 6.26 -13.85
C GLN A 162 3.14 6.06 -13.41
N LEU A 163 2.63 6.92 -12.52
CA LEU A 163 1.29 6.84 -11.95
C LEU A 163 0.64 8.23 -11.95
N PRO A 164 -0.40 8.47 -12.77
CA PRO A 164 -1.07 9.77 -12.85
C PRO A 164 -1.76 10.16 -11.54
N ASN A 165 -1.99 9.20 -10.65
CA ASN A 165 -2.51 9.44 -9.30
C ASN A 165 -1.60 10.33 -8.43
N PHE A 166 -0.31 10.44 -8.75
CA PHE A 166 0.62 11.31 -8.02
C PHE A 166 0.72 12.73 -8.58
N SER A 167 0.03 13.01 -9.69
CA SER A 167 -0.13 14.39 -10.16
C SER A 167 -1.35 14.98 -9.45
N GLU A 168 -1.15 16.03 -8.65
CA GLU A 168 -2.19 16.57 -7.77
C GLU A 168 -2.35 18.09 -7.94
N CYS A 169 -3.58 18.57 -7.79
CA CYS A 169 -3.95 19.97 -8.04
C CYS A 169 -3.61 20.96 -6.92
N TRP A 170 -2.99 20.51 -5.83
CA TRP A 170 -2.68 21.36 -4.68
C TRP A 170 -1.24 21.86 -4.70
N TRP A 171 -0.76 22.30 -3.53
CA TRP A 171 0.48 23.06 -3.30
C TRP A 171 1.79 22.43 -3.81
N ASP A 172 1.75 21.26 -4.46
CA ASP A 172 2.92 20.43 -4.82
C ASP A 172 3.26 20.36 -6.30
N HIS A 173 3.16 21.49 -6.99
CA HIS A 173 3.99 21.74 -8.18
C HIS A 173 4.66 23.11 -8.03
N VAL A 174 5.65 23.23 -7.14
CA VAL A 174 6.29 24.51 -6.78
C VAL A 174 7.02 25.11 -7.98
N SER A 175 6.33 25.95 -8.77
CA SER A 175 6.76 27.19 -9.47
C SER A 175 6.07 27.38 -10.82
N GLY A 176 4.81 27.82 -10.81
CA GLY A 176 4.22 28.56 -11.94
C GLY A 176 2.78 28.16 -12.30
N ILE A 177 1.87 29.12 -12.17
CA ILE A 177 0.52 29.12 -12.76
C ILE A 177 -0.53 28.34 -11.94
N ALA A 178 -0.84 28.85 -10.75
CA ALA A 178 -2.16 28.70 -10.11
C ALA A 178 -2.79 30.06 -9.79
N LEU A 179 -2.54 31.04 -10.68
CA LEU A 179 -3.20 32.35 -10.72
C LEU A 179 -3.36 32.79 -12.18
N TYR A 180 -4.12 32.05 -12.97
CA TYR A 180 -4.96 32.54 -14.06
C TYR A 180 -6.08 31.53 -14.33
#